data_AF-A0A920PJA5-F1
#
_entry.id   AF-A0A920PJA5-F1
#
_cell.length_a   1.000
_cell.length_b   1.000
_cell.length_c   1.000
_cell.angle_alpha   90.00
_cell.angle_beta   90.00
_cell.angle_gamma   90.00
#
_symmetry.space_group_name_H-M   'P 1'
#
loop_
_entity.id
_entity.type
_entity.pdbx_description
1 polymer ?
#
loop_
_entity_poly.entity_id
_entity_poly.type
_entity_poly.pdbx_seq_one_letter_code
_entity_poly.pdbx_strand_id
1 'polypeptide(L)'
;MHAHLCGPTREAGIPGAVCSSLPENLDTQIQQFLKDHDTAPLQGIGESVQAIAAATVFGRQRKKYLDQARSISFAIAGRTANSVTLDEWQGKKLLENAGILIPAGELVTVDGVSAAADRLGYPVALKLVSADLPHKTEAGAVRLNLESATQVSDAAKAIQRAVQAYSADLSQECFLVEKMVANSIAELLVGIRNDGQFGHTLTLASGGALVELVADSVTVLLPAPREDVTRHCTHYGWPNCCEGSGIGQPQTLTGL
;
A
#
# COMPACT_ATOMS: atom_id res chain seq x y z
N MET A 1 -11.58 42.82 -4.03
CA MET A 1 -10.49 42.97 -5.03
C MET A 1 -10.16 41.66 -5.75
N HIS A 2 -10.19 40.50 -5.09
CA HIS A 2 -9.79 39.22 -5.71
C HIS A 2 -10.82 38.54 -6.63
N ALA A 3 -12.09 38.99 -6.64
CA ALA A 3 -13.16 38.36 -7.44
C ALA A 3 -12.89 38.36 -8.96
N HIS A 4 -12.15 39.36 -9.48
CA HIS A 4 -11.82 39.46 -10.90
C HIS A 4 -10.81 38.39 -11.37
N LEU A 5 -10.04 37.80 -10.46
CA LEU A 5 -8.99 36.83 -10.81
C LEU A 5 -9.54 35.48 -11.28
N CYS A 6 -10.75 35.11 -10.84
CA CYS A 6 -11.37 33.82 -11.15
C CYS A 6 -12.63 33.93 -12.03
N GLY A 7 -13.17 35.14 -12.22
CA GLY A 7 -14.43 35.37 -12.92
C GLY A 7 -14.47 34.77 -14.34
N PRO A 8 -13.48 35.09 -15.21
CA PRO A 8 -13.51 34.63 -16.60
C PRO A 8 -13.46 33.11 -16.77
N THR A 9 -12.66 32.41 -15.97
CA THR A 9 -12.52 30.94 -16.08
C THR A 9 -13.75 30.22 -15.54
N ARG A 10 -14.37 30.75 -14.48
CA ARG A 10 -15.64 30.23 -13.95
C ARG A 10 -16.79 30.43 -14.92
N GLU A 11 -16.92 31.62 -15.51
CA GLU A 11 -17.95 31.92 -16.52
C GLU A 11 -17.82 31.01 -17.74
N ALA A 12 -16.59 30.68 -18.14
CA ALA A 12 -16.31 29.77 -19.25
C ALA A 12 -16.39 28.28 -18.88
N GLY A 13 -16.56 27.93 -17.60
CA GLY A 13 -16.60 26.54 -17.14
C GLY A 13 -15.30 25.76 -17.39
N ILE A 14 -14.16 26.45 -17.47
CA ILE A 14 -12.84 25.84 -17.71
C ILE A 14 -11.94 25.97 -16.48
N PRO A 15 -11.03 25.00 -16.24
CA PRO A 15 -10.03 25.12 -15.19
C PRO A 15 -9.20 26.40 -15.35
N GLY A 16 -9.09 27.18 -14.28
CA GLY A 16 -8.33 28.42 -14.25
C GLY A 16 -7.01 28.30 -13.52
N ALA A 17 -6.04 29.15 -13.87
CA ALA A 17 -4.80 29.31 -13.11
C ALA A 17 -4.39 30.79 -13.07
N VAL A 18 -3.83 31.22 -11.95
CA VAL A 18 -3.26 32.57 -11.78
C VAL A 18 -1.77 32.40 -11.53
N CYS A 19 -0.96 32.99 -12.41
CA CYS A 19 0.50 33.01 -12.31
C CYS A 19 0.95 34.34 -11.72
N SER A 20 1.80 34.30 -10.70
CA SER A 20 2.53 35.49 -10.26
C SER A 20 3.90 35.62 -10.92
N SER A 21 4.38 36.86 -11.04
CA SER A 21 5.75 37.14 -11.50
C SER A 21 6.80 36.75 -10.47
N LEU A 22 6.51 36.94 -9.18
CA LEU A 22 7.32 36.53 -8.05
C LEU A 22 6.48 35.63 -7.12
N PRO A 23 7.05 34.56 -6.52
CA PRO A 23 6.33 33.67 -5.62
C PRO A 23 5.63 34.40 -4.47
N GLU A 24 6.27 35.44 -3.92
CA GLU A 24 5.80 36.24 -2.78
C GLU A 24 4.54 37.06 -3.08
N ASN A 25 4.19 37.26 -4.35
CA ASN A 25 2.99 38.02 -4.75
C ASN A 25 1.68 37.23 -4.53
N LEU A 26 1.75 35.94 -4.21
CA LEU A 26 0.60 35.12 -3.82
C LEU A 26 0.80 34.66 -2.38
N ASP A 27 0.42 35.49 -1.42
CA ASP A 27 0.41 35.08 -0.02
C ASP A 27 -0.56 33.91 0.24
N THR A 28 -0.46 33.31 1.42
CA THR A 28 -1.28 32.15 1.79
C THR A 28 -2.79 32.43 1.73
N GLN A 29 -3.22 33.67 2.00
CA GLN A 29 -4.65 34.04 1.94
C GLN A 29 -5.15 34.06 0.49
N ILE A 30 -4.37 34.64 -0.43
CA ILE A 30 -4.68 34.67 -1.86
C ILE A 30 -4.63 33.25 -2.43
N GLN A 31 -3.63 32.45 -2.06
CA GLN A 31 -3.54 31.05 -2.48
C GLN A 31 -4.78 30.26 -2.07
N GLN A 32 -5.23 30.41 -0.82
CA GLN A 32 -6.41 29.73 -0.33
C GLN A 32 -7.66 30.22 -1.05
N PHE A 33 -7.80 31.54 -1.24
CA PHE A 33 -8.89 32.13 -2.01
C PHE A 33 -8.96 31.55 -3.43
N LEU A 34 -7.83 31.40 -4.13
CA LEU A 34 -7.82 30.84 -5.48
C LEU A 34 -8.25 29.36 -5.48
N LYS A 35 -7.76 28.56 -4.51
CA LYS A 35 -8.12 27.14 -4.35
C LYS A 35 -9.60 26.92 -4.05
N ASP A 36 -10.17 27.71 -3.14
CA ASP A 36 -11.61 27.67 -2.78
C ASP A 36 -12.53 27.99 -3.96
N HIS A 37 -11.94 28.42 -5.06
CA HIS A 37 -12.60 28.90 -6.26
C HIS A 37 -12.10 28.20 -7.53
N ASP A 38 -11.59 26.97 -7.39
CA ASP A 38 -11.16 26.09 -8.48
C ASP A 38 -10.14 26.74 -9.44
N THR A 39 -9.31 27.64 -8.90
CA THR A 39 -8.26 28.34 -9.65
C THR A 39 -6.90 27.98 -9.07
N ALA A 40 -6.00 27.44 -9.88
CA ALA A 40 -4.67 27.03 -9.42
C ALA A 40 -3.77 28.25 -9.15
N PRO A 41 -3.24 28.44 -7.93
CA PRO A 41 -2.25 29.47 -7.65
C PRO A 41 -0.86 28.99 -8.08
N LEU A 42 -0.32 29.58 -9.15
CA LEU A 42 1.04 29.28 -9.64
C LEU A 42 2.01 30.39 -9.18
N GLN A 43 2.91 30.02 -8.26
CA GLN A 43 3.78 30.93 -7.53
C GLN A 43 5.11 31.13 -8.25
N GLY A 44 5.19 32.11 -9.15
CA GLY A 44 6.37 32.37 -9.96
C GLY A 44 6.29 31.79 -11.37
N ILE A 45 6.94 32.44 -12.32
CA ILE A 45 6.87 32.08 -13.75
C ILE A 45 7.57 30.74 -14.00
N GLY A 46 8.72 30.50 -13.36
CA GLY A 46 9.50 29.27 -13.57
C GLY A 46 8.71 28.03 -13.11
N GLU A 47 8.18 28.10 -11.89
CA GLU A 47 7.34 27.09 -11.26
C GLU A 47 6.06 26.87 -12.06
N SER A 48 5.47 27.95 -12.59
CA SER A 48 4.29 27.87 -13.47
C SER A 48 4.57 27.07 -14.73
N VAL A 49 5.69 27.34 -15.42
CA VAL A 49 6.06 26.60 -16.63
C VAL A 49 6.35 25.14 -16.31
N GLN A 50 7.06 24.86 -15.20
CA GLN A 50 7.30 23.48 -14.75
C GLN A 50 5.99 22.76 -14.41
N ALA A 51 5.06 23.41 -13.72
CA ALA A 51 3.76 22.85 -13.39
C ALA A 51 2.93 22.55 -14.64
N ILE A 52 2.91 23.46 -15.63
CA ILE A 52 2.21 23.25 -16.90
C ILE A 52 2.86 22.09 -17.69
N ALA A 53 4.18 22.01 -17.73
CA ALA A 53 4.90 20.92 -18.39
C ALA A 53 4.57 19.58 -17.72
N ALA A 54 4.64 19.50 -16.39
CA ALA A 54 4.29 18.32 -15.61
C ALA A 54 2.81 17.92 -15.82
N ALA A 55 1.89 18.88 -15.78
CA ALA A 55 0.46 18.65 -16.03
C ALA A 55 0.20 18.14 -17.46
N THR A 56 0.96 18.63 -18.45
CA THR A 56 0.87 18.15 -19.83
C THR A 56 1.36 16.70 -19.94
N VAL A 57 2.49 16.37 -19.32
CA VAL A 57 3.01 14.99 -19.28
C VAL A 57 2.00 14.08 -18.59
N PHE A 58 1.53 14.45 -17.40
CA PHE A 58 0.53 13.71 -16.65
C PHE A 58 -0.75 13.49 -17.46
N GLY A 59 -1.29 14.55 -18.07
CA GLY A 59 -2.51 14.47 -18.88
C GLY A 59 -2.38 13.54 -20.08
N ARG A 60 -1.23 13.57 -20.77
CA ARG A 60 -0.93 12.66 -21.89
C ARG A 60 -0.83 11.21 -21.43
N GLN A 61 -0.09 10.94 -20.35
CA GLN A 61 0.07 9.57 -19.82
C GLN A 61 -1.25 9.03 -19.28
N ARG A 62 -1.99 9.83 -18.50
CA ARG A 62 -3.31 9.46 -18.00
C ARG A 62 -4.28 9.15 -19.13
N LYS A 63 -4.33 9.97 -20.19
CA LYS A 63 -5.18 9.70 -21.36
C LYS A 63 -4.79 8.38 -22.04
N LYS A 64 -3.50 8.19 -22.33
CA LYS A 64 -2.97 6.93 -22.88
C LYS A 64 -3.39 5.74 -22.03
N TYR A 65 -3.25 5.84 -20.71
CA TYR A 65 -3.63 4.77 -19.78
C TYR A 65 -5.13 4.54 -19.73
N LEU A 66 -5.97 5.57 -19.68
CA LEU A 66 -7.42 5.38 -19.71
C LEU A 66 -7.90 4.77 -21.04
N ASP A 67 -7.26 5.12 -22.16
CA ASP A 67 -7.56 4.55 -23.48
C ASP A 67 -7.14 3.07 -23.56
N GLN A 68 -6.02 2.70 -22.92
CA GLN A 68 -5.47 1.33 -22.91
C GLN A 68 -6.03 0.44 -21.80
N ALA A 69 -6.39 1.01 -20.64
CA ALA A 69 -6.83 0.33 -19.44
C ALA A 69 -8.30 -0.13 -19.50
N ARG A 70 -8.93 -0.11 -20.67
CA ARG A 70 -10.27 -0.70 -20.89
C ARG A 70 -10.36 -2.18 -20.44
N SER A 71 -9.24 -2.87 -20.17
CA SER A 71 -9.21 -4.23 -19.65
C SER A 71 -9.06 -4.37 -18.13
N ILE A 72 -8.73 -3.31 -17.39
CA ILE A 72 -8.56 -3.36 -15.92
C ILE A 72 -9.70 -2.59 -15.27
N SER A 73 -10.81 -3.29 -14.99
CA SER A 73 -11.87 -2.75 -14.15
C SER A 73 -11.38 -2.76 -12.70
N PHE A 74 -10.79 -1.66 -12.25
CA PHE A 74 -10.69 -1.42 -10.82
C PHE A 74 -12.08 -0.94 -10.38
N ALA A 75 -12.87 -1.84 -9.81
CA ALA A 75 -14.10 -1.44 -9.15
C ALA A 75 -13.71 -0.56 -7.95
N ILE A 76 -13.67 0.75 -8.15
CA ILE A 76 -13.64 1.70 -7.04
C ILE A 76 -15.03 1.60 -6.42
N ALA A 77 -15.21 0.64 -5.50
CA ALA A 77 -16.35 0.67 -4.60
C ALA A 77 -16.37 2.09 -4.00
N GLY A 78 -17.48 2.81 -4.20
CA GLY A 78 -17.62 4.16 -3.67
C GLY A 78 -17.20 4.17 -2.20
N ARG A 79 -16.52 5.22 -1.74
CA ARG A 79 -16.19 5.38 -0.31
C ARG A 79 -17.49 5.49 0.48
N THR A 80 -18.05 4.34 0.88
CA THR A 80 -19.31 4.28 1.62
C THR A 80 -19.10 4.02 3.11
N ALA A 81 -17.88 3.68 3.54
CA ALA A 81 -17.57 3.37 4.93
C ALA A 81 -16.23 4.00 5.38
N ASN A 82 -16.13 4.26 6.70
CA ASN A 82 -14.88 4.61 7.36
C ASN A 82 -13.85 3.49 7.13
N SER A 83 -12.60 3.85 6.82
CA SER A 83 -11.51 2.88 6.71
C SER A 83 -11.27 2.21 8.05
N VAL A 84 -11.18 0.88 8.05
CA VAL A 84 -10.81 0.08 9.21
C VAL A 84 -9.44 -0.55 8.99
N THR A 85 -8.63 -0.61 10.04
CA THR A 85 -7.38 -1.37 10.03
C THR A 85 -7.70 -2.84 10.26
N LEU A 86 -7.22 -3.71 9.36
CA LEU A 86 -7.35 -5.15 9.50
C LEU A 86 -6.13 -5.71 10.23
N ASP A 87 -6.34 -6.79 10.97
CA ASP A 87 -5.22 -7.56 11.50
C ASP A 87 -4.50 -8.34 10.38
N GLU A 88 -3.31 -8.86 10.69
CA GLU A 88 -2.47 -9.58 9.71
C GLU A 88 -3.16 -10.83 9.12
N TRP A 89 -3.97 -11.54 9.91
CA TRP A 89 -4.65 -12.75 9.42
C TRP A 89 -5.78 -12.38 8.47
N GLN A 90 -6.61 -11.40 8.84
CA GLN A 90 -7.67 -10.86 7.99
C GLN A 90 -7.10 -10.32 6.68
N GLY A 91 -6.02 -9.54 6.74
CA GLY A 91 -5.33 -9.00 5.57
C GLY A 91 -4.82 -10.11 4.64
N LYS A 92 -4.16 -11.14 5.19
CA LYS A 92 -3.68 -12.29 4.41
C LYS A 92 -4.83 -13.07 3.76
N LYS A 93 -5.94 -13.27 4.46
CA LYS A 93 -7.11 -13.95 3.89
C LYS A 93 -7.76 -13.16 2.77
N LEU A 94 -7.76 -11.84 2.83
CA LEU A 94 -8.19 -11.02 1.69
C LEU A 94 -7.26 -11.17 0.48
N LEU A 95 -5.94 -11.21 0.71
CA LEU A 95 -4.96 -11.43 -0.37
C LEU A 95 -5.11 -12.83 -1.00
N GLU A 96 -5.29 -13.87 -0.17
CA GLU A 96 -5.53 -15.25 -0.62
C GLU A 96 -6.80 -15.35 -1.47
N ASN A 97 -7.90 -14.74 -1.02
CA ASN A 97 -9.16 -14.68 -1.77
C ASN A 97 -9.03 -13.93 -3.11
N ALA A 98 -8.06 -13.01 -3.21
CA ALA A 98 -7.71 -12.31 -4.44
C ALA A 98 -6.71 -13.10 -5.33
N GLY A 99 -6.34 -14.34 -4.94
CA GLY A 99 -5.43 -15.19 -5.69
C GLY A 99 -3.94 -14.94 -5.42
N ILE A 100 -3.60 -14.16 -4.39
CA ILE A 100 -2.22 -13.94 -3.96
C ILE A 100 -1.82 -15.03 -2.98
N LEU A 101 -0.74 -15.75 -3.28
CA LEU A 101 -0.24 -16.81 -2.42
C LEU A 101 0.25 -16.23 -1.09
N ILE A 102 -0.22 -16.83 0.00
CA ILE A 102 0.26 -16.56 1.36
C ILE A 102 0.93 -17.82 1.92
N PRO A 103 1.85 -17.70 2.90
CA PRO A 103 2.38 -18.87 3.59
C PRO A 103 1.26 -19.64 4.31
N ALA A 104 1.38 -20.96 4.38
CA ALA A 104 0.44 -21.78 5.14
C ALA A 104 0.48 -21.38 6.62
N GLY A 105 -0.69 -21.08 7.20
CA GLY A 105 -0.76 -20.69 8.60
C GLY A 105 -2.14 -20.92 9.20
N GLU A 106 -2.18 -20.93 10.53
CA GLU A 106 -3.37 -21.14 11.34
C GLU A 106 -3.45 -20.07 12.44
N LEU A 107 -4.65 -19.52 12.64
CA LEU A 107 -4.96 -18.64 13.76
C LEU A 107 -5.50 -19.47 14.92
N VAL A 108 -4.81 -19.47 16.06
CA VAL A 108 -5.14 -20.31 17.22
C VAL A 108 -4.97 -19.54 18.54
N THR A 109 -5.63 -20.01 19.59
CA THR A 109 -5.36 -19.54 20.95
C THR A 109 -4.00 -20.06 21.43
N VAL A 110 -3.50 -19.50 22.55
CA VAL A 110 -2.23 -19.91 23.16
C VAL A 110 -2.12 -21.43 23.39
N ASP A 111 -3.22 -22.09 23.75
CA ASP A 111 -3.23 -23.54 23.99
C ASP A 111 -3.08 -24.37 22.71
N GLY A 112 -3.43 -23.80 21.56
CA GLY A 112 -3.39 -24.47 20.26
C GLY A 112 -2.07 -24.33 19.48
N VAL A 113 -1.15 -23.48 19.94
CA VAL A 113 0.04 -23.08 19.16
C VAL A 113 0.94 -24.27 18.79
N SER A 114 1.21 -25.17 19.74
CA SER A 114 2.07 -26.33 19.49
C SER A 114 1.41 -27.32 18.53
N ALA A 115 0.10 -27.57 18.69
CA ALA A 115 -0.64 -28.47 17.83
C ALA A 115 -0.75 -27.95 16.38
N ALA A 116 -0.92 -26.64 16.20
CA ALA A 116 -0.87 -26.01 14.88
C ALA A 116 0.53 -26.09 14.26
N ALA A 117 1.58 -25.85 15.04
CA ALA A 117 2.95 -25.98 14.56
C ALA A 117 3.28 -27.41 14.11
N ASP A 118 2.83 -28.43 14.84
CA ASP A 118 3.03 -29.84 14.47
C ASP A 118 2.31 -30.19 13.15
N ARG A 119 1.11 -29.64 12.91
CA ARG A 119 0.38 -29.84 11.65
C ARG A 119 1.05 -29.15 10.46
N LEU A 120 1.52 -27.91 10.64
CA LEU A 120 2.18 -27.12 9.60
C LEU A 120 3.61 -27.62 9.31
N GLY A 121 4.24 -28.24 10.31
CA GLY A 121 5.62 -28.68 10.30
C GLY A 121 6.63 -27.54 10.44
N TYR A 122 7.83 -27.87 10.89
CA TYR A 122 8.88 -26.91 11.23
C TYR A 122 9.81 -26.54 10.04
N PRO A 123 10.50 -25.37 10.07
CA PRO A 123 10.36 -24.30 11.06
C PRO A 123 9.10 -23.44 10.84
N VAL A 124 8.59 -22.87 11.94
CA VAL A 124 7.44 -21.96 11.95
C VAL A 124 7.77 -20.59 12.55
N ALA A 125 7.01 -19.58 12.16
CA ALA A 125 6.89 -18.30 12.82
C ALA A 125 5.66 -18.30 13.74
N LEU A 126 5.77 -17.63 14.87
CA LEU A 126 4.69 -17.39 15.83
C LEU A 126 4.53 -15.88 16.01
N LYS A 127 3.33 -15.36 15.77
CA LYS A 127 3.03 -13.93 15.80
C LYS A 127 1.75 -13.68 16.60
N LEU A 128 1.74 -12.72 17.52
CA LEU A 128 0.48 -12.24 18.10
C LEU A 128 -0.30 -11.45 17.03
N VAL A 129 -1.62 -11.63 16.98
CA VAL A 129 -2.49 -10.96 16.01
C VAL A 129 -3.41 -10.00 16.73
N SER A 130 -3.12 -8.70 16.57
CA SER A 130 -3.96 -7.58 16.96
C SER A 130 -4.13 -6.61 15.80
N ALA A 131 -5.28 -5.96 15.71
CA ALA A 131 -5.43 -4.73 14.92
C ALA A 131 -4.80 -3.50 15.63
N ASP A 132 -4.70 -3.55 16.96
CA ASP A 132 -4.18 -2.46 17.81
C ASP A 132 -2.65 -2.54 18.01
N LEU A 133 -1.99 -3.54 17.38
CA LEU A 133 -0.54 -3.73 17.43
C LEU A 133 0.09 -3.72 16.02
N PRO A 134 0.16 -2.56 15.34
CA PRO A 134 0.76 -2.48 14.01
C PRO A 134 2.29 -2.71 14.01
N HIS A 135 3.01 -2.29 15.06
CA HIS A 135 4.49 -2.42 15.18
C HIS A 135 4.92 -3.66 16.00
N LYS A 136 4.48 -4.85 15.57
CA LYS A 136 4.63 -6.13 16.30
C LYS A 136 6.05 -6.51 16.71
N THR A 137 7.05 -6.19 15.88
CA THR A 137 8.46 -6.54 16.14
C THR A 137 9.02 -5.75 17.33
N GLU A 138 8.66 -4.47 17.43
CA GLU A 138 9.12 -3.58 18.51
C GLU A 138 8.51 -3.96 19.86
N ALA A 139 7.30 -4.52 19.86
CA ALA A 139 6.65 -5.09 21.04
C ALA A 139 7.12 -6.52 21.39
N GLY A 140 8.07 -7.08 20.62
CA GLY A 140 8.53 -8.46 20.82
C GLY A 140 7.43 -9.50 20.57
N ALA A 141 6.41 -9.18 19.77
CA ALA A 141 5.23 -10.00 19.51
C ALA A 141 5.41 -11.00 18.35
N VAL A 142 6.64 -11.15 17.84
CA VAL A 142 7.02 -12.08 16.77
C VAL A 142 8.19 -12.95 17.21
N ARG A 143 8.12 -14.25 16.92
CA ARG A 143 9.22 -15.20 17.04
C ARG A 143 9.32 -16.01 15.76
N LEU A 144 10.52 -16.14 15.22
CA LEU A 144 10.79 -16.81 13.94
C LEU A 144 11.66 -18.04 14.16
N ASN A 145 11.77 -18.90 13.15
CA ASN A 145 12.64 -20.09 13.15
C ASN A 145 12.42 -21.00 14.37
N LEU A 146 11.17 -21.24 14.75
CA LEU A 146 10.84 -22.18 15.81
C LEU A 146 10.82 -23.59 15.21
N GLU A 147 11.60 -24.49 15.77
CA GLU A 147 11.92 -25.81 15.22
C GLU A 147 11.30 -26.98 16.01
N SER A 148 10.58 -26.68 17.10
CA SER A 148 9.94 -27.71 17.92
C SER A 148 8.74 -27.17 18.71
N ALA A 149 7.85 -28.07 19.12
CA ALA A 149 6.68 -27.75 19.94
C ALA A 149 7.06 -27.04 21.26
N THR A 150 8.18 -27.44 21.86
CA THR A 150 8.73 -26.82 23.08
C THR A 150 9.12 -25.36 22.81
N GLN A 151 9.90 -25.11 21.75
CA GLN A 151 10.28 -23.75 21.36
C GLN A 151 9.05 -22.87 21.06
N VAL A 152 8.01 -23.44 20.43
CA VAL A 152 6.75 -22.72 20.17
C VAL A 152 6.01 -22.36 21.45
N SER A 153 5.85 -23.31 22.39
CA SER A 153 5.22 -23.04 23.69
C SER A 153 5.98 -21.97 24.48
N ASP A 154 7.31 -22.05 24.50
CA ASP A 154 8.14 -21.09 25.24
C ASP A 154 8.11 -19.70 24.59
N ALA A 155 8.11 -19.65 23.25
CA ALA A 155 7.91 -18.42 22.48
C ALA A 155 6.56 -17.77 22.77
N ALA A 156 5.47 -18.54 22.84
CA ALA A 156 4.13 -18.02 23.13
C ALA A 156 4.08 -17.36 24.51
N LYS A 157 4.61 -18.03 25.54
CA LYS A 157 4.70 -17.48 26.90
C LYS A 157 5.57 -16.22 26.95
N ALA A 158 6.67 -16.20 26.22
CA ALA A 158 7.55 -15.02 26.14
C ALA A 158 6.84 -13.83 25.47
N ILE A 159 6.11 -14.06 24.38
CA ILE A 159 5.31 -13.02 23.71
C ILE A 159 4.22 -12.49 24.66
N GLN A 160 3.46 -13.36 25.33
CA GLN A 160 2.42 -12.93 26.26
C GLN A 160 2.99 -12.03 27.37
N ARG A 161 4.14 -12.38 27.94
CA ARG A 161 4.80 -11.54 28.96
C ARG A 161 5.25 -10.19 28.40
N ALA A 162 5.83 -10.17 27.20
CA ALA A 162 6.27 -8.93 26.55
C ALA A 162 5.09 -8.00 26.26
N VAL A 163 3.99 -8.54 25.74
CA VAL A 163 2.80 -7.79 25.38
C VAL A 163 2.05 -7.30 26.62
N GLN A 164 1.95 -8.09 27.69
CA GLN A 164 1.36 -7.64 28.97
C GLN A 164 2.10 -6.43 29.55
N ALA A 165 3.42 -6.34 29.37
CA ALA A 165 4.19 -5.17 29.78
C ALA A 165 3.91 -3.92 28.93
N TYR A 166 3.38 -4.11 27.71
CA TYR A 166 3.01 -3.04 26.79
C TYR A 166 1.55 -2.60 26.95
N SER A 167 0.61 -3.56 27.01
CA SER A 167 -0.81 -3.34 27.25
C SER A 167 -1.49 -4.60 27.81
N ALA A 168 -2.23 -4.46 28.91
CA ALA A 168 -2.90 -5.59 29.56
C ALA A 168 -4.07 -6.17 28.73
N ASP A 169 -4.72 -5.33 27.91
CA ASP A 169 -5.91 -5.70 27.13
C ASP A 169 -5.56 -6.60 25.93
N LEU A 170 -4.32 -6.57 25.46
CA LEU A 170 -3.84 -7.39 24.32
C LEU A 170 -3.55 -8.85 24.71
N SER A 171 -3.71 -9.23 25.98
CA SER A 171 -3.37 -10.57 26.48
C SER A 171 -4.38 -11.68 26.12
N GLN A 172 -5.57 -11.31 25.63
CA GLN A 172 -6.64 -12.23 25.23
C GLN A 172 -6.60 -12.61 23.73
N GLU A 173 -5.55 -12.19 23.02
CA GLU A 173 -5.50 -12.32 21.58
C GLU A 173 -5.00 -13.69 21.08
N CYS A 174 -5.32 -13.95 19.81
CA CYS A 174 -4.90 -15.16 19.11
C CYS A 174 -3.48 -15.02 18.54
N PHE A 175 -2.86 -16.18 18.32
CA PHE A 175 -1.57 -16.32 17.66
C PHE A 175 -1.75 -16.83 16.25
N LEU A 176 -1.02 -16.24 15.31
CA LEU A 176 -0.79 -16.80 13.98
C LEU A 176 0.46 -17.67 14.02
N VAL A 177 0.26 -18.98 13.82
CA VAL A 177 1.34 -19.93 13.55
C VAL A 177 1.46 -20.06 12.04
N GLU A 178 2.64 -19.79 11.49
CA GLU A 178 2.83 -19.69 10.05
C GLU A 178 4.10 -20.42 9.61
N LYS A 179 4.02 -21.18 8.51
CA LYS A 179 5.17 -21.86 7.94
C LYS A 179 6.20 -20.84 7.46
N MET A 180 7.47 -21.04 7.84
CA MET A 180 8.56 -20.22 7.31
C MET A 180 8.77 -20.53 5.83
N VAL A 181 8.83 -19.48 5.00
CA VAL A 181 9.24 -19.59 3.60
C VAL A 181 10.76 -19.66 3.55
N ALA A 182 11.29 -20.71 2.92
CA ALA A 182 12.71 -20.89 2.71
C ALA A 182 13.11 -20.49 1.29
N ASN A 183 14.40 -20.22 1.07
CA ASN A 183 14.99 -19.97 -0.25
C ASN A 183 14.40 -18.75 -0.97
N SER A 184 14.02 -17.70 -0.23
CA SER A 184 13.65 -16.42 -0.84
C SER A 184 14.88 -15.82 -1.55
N ILE A 185 14.76 -15.64 -2.86
CA ILE A 185 15.79 -15.00 -3.68
C ILE A 185 15.72 -13.47 -3.64
N ALA A 186 14.56 -12.93 -3.25
CA ALA A 186 14.31 -11.49 -3.15
C ALA A 186 13.10 -11.23 -2.24
N GLU A 187 13.04 -10.02 -1.68
CA GLU A 187 11.87 -9.46 -1.00
C GLU A 187 11.37 -8.25 -1.80
N LEU A 188 10.05 -8.10 -1.89
CA LEU A 188 9.38 -7.03 -2.62
C LEU A 188 8.34 -6.38 -1.70
N LEU A 189 8.40 -5.07 -1.56
CA LEU A 189 7.34 -4.28 -0.97
C LEU A 189 6.37 -3.82 -2.07
N VAL A 190 5.08 -4.09 -1.85
CA VAL A 190 3.99 -3.63 -2.70
C VAL A 190 3.00 -2.85 -1.84
N GLY A 191 2.84 -1.56 -2.13
CA GLY A 191 1.90 -0.68 -1.44
C GLY A 191 0.85 -0.13 -2.40
N ILE A 192 -0.41 -0.05 -1.97
CA ILE A 192 -1.45 0.65 -2.71
C ILE A 192 -2.04 1.73 -1.82
N ARG A 193 -2.08 2.97 -2.31
CA ARG A 193 -2.66 4.12 -1.60
C ARG A 193 -3.73 4.77 -2.47
N ASN A 194 -4.78 5.29 -1.85
CA ASN A 194 -5.72 6.20 -2.50
C ASN A 194 -5.38 7.64 -2.12
N ASP A 195 -4.67 8.33 -3.01
CA ASP A 195 -4.28 9.72 -2.86
C ASP A 195 -5.44 10.66 -3.24
N GLY A 196 -5.66 11.71 -2.45
CA GLY A 196 -6.77 12.64 -2.68
C GLY A 196 -6.66 13.45 -3.98
N GLN A 197 -5.45 13.64 -4.51
CA GLN A 197 -5.20 14.41 -5.73
C GLN A 197 -5.02 13.50 -6.95
N PHE A 198 -4.29 12.39 -6.78
CA PHE A 198 -3.89 11.53 -7.89
C PHE A 198 -4.74 10.25 -8.03
N GLY A 199 -5.59 9.95 -7.06
CA GLY A 199 -6.32 8.69 -6.99
C GLY A 199 -5.44 7.53 -6.55
N HIS A 200 -5.67 6.33 -7.08
CA HIS A 200 -4.93 5.16 -6.66
C HIS A 200 -3.47 5.17 -7.18
N THR A 201 -2.54 4.87 -6.29
CA THR A 201 -1.11 4.76 -6.61
C THR A 201 -0.56 3.43 -6.11
N LEU A 202 0.21 2.76 -6.94
CA LEU A 202 0.97 1.55 -6.62
C LEU A 202 2.42 1.93 -6.34
N THR A 203 2.94 1.56 -5.18
CA THR A 203 4.35 1.66 -4.83
C THR A 203 4.98 0.28 -4.91
N LEU A 204 6.09 0.17 -5.63
CA LEU A 204 6.95 -1.02 -5.64
C LEU A 204 8.31 -0.61 -5.10
N ALA A 205 8.86 -1.40 -4.19
CA ALA A 205 10.19 -1.16 -3.65
C ALA A 205 10.85 -2.50 -3.31
N SER A 206 12.19 -2.52 -3.21
CA SER A 206 12.88 -3.66 -2.59
C SER A 206 12.37 -3.87 -1.16
N GLY A 207 12.34 -5.13 -0.71
CA GLY A 207 11.97 -5.52 0.65
C GLY A 207 13.19 -5.74 1.55
N GLY A 208 12.95 -5.99 2.83
CA GLY A 208 13.97 -6.24 3.85
C GLY A 208 14.17 -5.11 4.86
N ALA A 209 14.93 -5.38 5.92
CA ALA A 209 15.16 -4.40 7.00
C ALA A 209 16.00 -3.17 6.56
N LEU A 210 16.65 -3.21 5.38
CA LEU A 210 17.52 -2.15 4.87
C LEU A 210 16.82 -1.21 3.87
N VAL A 211 15.52 -1.38 3.62
CA VAL A 211 14.76 -0.60 2.63
C VAL A 211 14.69 0.88 2.97
N GLU A 212 14.71 1.24 4.27
CA GLU A 212 14.72 2.64 4.67
C GLU A 212 16.04 3.36 4.36
N LEU A 213 17.14 2.63 4.15
CA LEU A 213 18.46 3.19 3.84
C LEU A 213 18.72 3.36 2.35
N VAL A 214 18.01 2.60 1.50
CA VAL A 214 18.17 2.64 0.05
C VAL A 214 16.83 3.11 -0.49
N ALA A 215 16.71 4.39 -0.87
CA ALA A 215 15.50 5.03 -1.38
C ALA A 215 15.05 4.48 -2.76
N ASP A 216 14.93 3.16 -2.87
CA ASP A 216 14.74 2.39 -4.08
C ASP A 216 13.27 2.01 -4.22
N SER A 217 12.46 3.01 -4.56
CA SER A 217 11.03 2.85 -4.75
C SER A 217 10.56 3.55 -6.01
N VAL A 218 9.55 2.96 -6.63
CA VAL A 218 8.82 3.54 -7.77
C VAL A 218 7.35 3.64 -7.41
N THR A 219 6.74 4.74 -7.83
CA THR A 219 5.29 4.92 -7.72
C THR A 219 4.68 5.00 -9.11
N VAL A 220 3.66 4.18 -9.34
CA VAL A 220 2.90 4.08 -10.59
C VAL A 220 1.47 4.52 -10.30
N LEU A 221 0.91 5.37 -11.16
CA LEU A 221 -0.49 5.77 -11.06
C LEU A 221 -1.39 4.66 -11.59
N LEU A 222 -2.45 4.33 -10.84
CA LEU A 222 -3.42 3.33 -11.24
C LEU A 222 -4.69 3.99 -11.84
N PRO A 223 -5.34 3.36 -12.83
CA PRO A 223 -4.97 2.08 -13.46
C PRO A 223 -3.77 2.22 -14.41
N ALA A 224 -2.89 1.21 -14.41
CA ALA A 224 -1.74 1.12 -15.32
C ALA A 224 -1.75 -0.22 -16.09
N PRO A 225 -1.35 -0.24 -17.38
CA PRO A 225 -1.16 -1.49 -18.12
C PRO A 225 -0.12 -2.39 -17.45
N ARG A 226 -0.29 -3.72 -17.57
CA ARG A 226 0.65 -4.72 -17.02
C ARG A 226 2.10 -4.45 -17.43
N GLU A 227 2.31 -4.11 -18.71
CA GLU A 227 3.63 -3.83 -19.27
C GLU A 227 4.37 -2.70 -18.55
N ASP A 228 3.65 -1.65 -18.14
CA ASP A 228 4.27 -0.53 -17.45
C ASP A 228 4.61 -0.88 -16.01
N VAL A 229 3.74 -1.63 -15.31
CA VAL A 229 4.06 -2.19 -13.99
C VAL A 229 5.28 -3.11 -14.07
N THR A 230 5.33 -4.01 -15.05
CA THR A 230 6.44 -4.96 -15.24
C THR A 230 7.75 -4.26 -15.62
N ARG A 231 7.71 -3.19 -16.44
CA ARG A 231 8.90 -2.38 -16.77
C ARG A 231 9.56 -1.81 -15.50
N HIS A 232 8.72 -1.36 -14.57
CA HIS A 232 9.20 -0.84 -13.30
C HIS A 232 9.80 -1.93 -12.41
N CYS A 233 9.32 -3.18 -12.46
CA CYS A 233 9.99 -4.31 -11.83
C CYS A 233 11.36 -4.62 -12.48
N THR A 234 11.46 -4.54 -13.81
CA THR A 234 12.71 -4.87 -14.53
C THR A 234 13.83 -3.87 -14.24
N HIS A 235 13.50 -2.59 -14.03
CA HIS A 235 14.46 -1.53 -13.73
C HIS A 235 15.26 -1.80 -12.44
N TYR A 236 14.66 -2.49 -11.47
CA TYR A 236 15.30 -2.90 -10.20
C TYR A 236 15.99 -4.27 -10.27
N GLY A 237 16.24 -4.79 -11.48
CA GLY A 237 16.92 -6.07 -11.66
C GLY A 237 16.02 -7.28 -11.45
N TRP A 238 14.70 -7.14 -11.58
CA TRP A 238 13.73 -8.23 -11.41
C TRP A 238 12.99 -8.60 -12.70
N PRO A 239 13.69 -9.18 -13.69
CA PRO A 239 13.09 -9.44 -15.01
C PRO A 239 11.93 -10.44 -14.99
N ASN A 240 11.89 -11.36 -14.02
CA ASN A 240 10.98 -12.53 -14.06
C ASN A 240 9.93 -12.55 -12.93
N CYS A 241 9.79 -11.48 -12.13
CA CYS A 241 8.83 -11.45 -11.01
C CYS A 241 7.38 -11.69 -11.43
N CYS A 242 7.01 -11.38 -12.67
CA CYS A 242 5.65 -11.50 -13.19
C CYS A 242 5.40 -12.76 -14.04
N GLU A 243 6.42 -13.62 -14.24
CA GLU A 243 6.38 -14.75 -15.17
C GLU A 243 6.24 -16.13 -14.47
N GLY A 244 6.43 -16.19 -13.15
CA GLY A 244 6.43 -17.46 -12.39
C GLY A 244 5.24 -17.69 -11.44
N SER A 245 4.37 -16.71 -11.24
CA SER A 245 3.15 -16.90 -10.44
C SER A 245 2.06 -17.46 -11.35
N GLY A 246 1.47 -18.61 -10.99
CA GLY A 246 0.32 -19.21 -11.70
C GLY A 246 -0.95 -18.35 -11.75
N ILE A 247 -0.83 -17.04 -11.58
CA ILE A 247 -1.84 -15.99 -11.74
C ILE A 247 -1.94 -15.70 -13.25
N GLY A 248 -2.34 -16.72 -14.02
CA GLY A 248 -2.21 -16.72 -15.48
C GLY A 248 -3.38 -17.30 -16.25
N GLN A 249 -4.49 -17.66 -15.59
CA GLN A 249 -5.74 -17.93 -16.29
C GLN A 249 -6.84 -17.00 -15.79
N PRO A 250 -7.46 -16.17 -16.65
CA PRO A 250 -8.65 -15.44 -16.28
C PRO A 250 -9.76 -16.45 -15.98
N GLN A 251 -10.05 -16.68 -14.69
CA GLN A 251 -11.31 -17.30 -14.35
C GLN A 251 -12.40 -16.24 -14.54
N THR A 252 -13.19 -16.42 -15.59
CA THR A 252 -14.47 -15.73 -15.78
C THR A 252 -15.31 -15.92 -14.52
N LEU A 253 -15.35 -14.91 -13.65
CA LEU A 253 -16.37 -14.77 -12.60
C LEU A 253 -17.71 -14.55 -13.31
N THR A 254 -18.36 -15.66 -13.63
CA THR A 254 -19.74 -15.70 -14.09
C THR A 254 -20.53 -16.24 -12.91
N GLY A 255 -21.17 -15.35 -12.15
CA GLY A 255 -22.02 -15.75 -11.03
C GLY A 255 -21.97 -14.82 -9.83
N LEU A 256 -22.44 -13.59 -9.99
CA LEU A 256 -23.25 -12.85 -9.01
C LEU A 256 -24.26 -12.01 -9.79
#